data_AF-A0A8H7HIJ7-F1
#
_entry.id   AF-A0A8H7HIJ7-F1
#
_cell.length_a   1.000
_cell.length_b   1.000
_cell.length_c   1.000
_cell.angle_alpha   90.00
_cell.angle_beta   90.00
_cell.angle_gamma   90.00
#
_symmetry.space_group_name_H-M   'P 1'
#
loop_
_entity.id
_entity.type
_entity.pdbx_description
1 polymer ?
#
loop_
_entity_poly.entity_id
_entity_poly.type
_entity_poly.pdbx_seq_one_letter_code
_entity_poly.pdbx_strand_id
1 'polypeptide(L)'
;MVLGYLMTKIPSALRETEGDITGAKMDRRQLNVSPNEKEKSLDSPVMQTVEEHIDFDEDIVLPTEEEKRTLRRVAGHIPMSAWLVVVVEFAERFSYYGTTGPFVNYIQRPLPEGGNGAGAPPKGTEIRPGALGKGQQASTGLTTFFSFLSYLTPILGAILSDAYWGKLKTLFIFAIVGGVGHVILVGTAAPALLQNNPTGSYVGLIISLIIMGFATGAIKSNVSPLVAEQIPNSREHIRVMKNGERVIVDPNLTIQRVFMYFYLMINIGSLGSIATTETELHSGFCLTFCLQPTIVYVLVPIVLWVGRHKYVQYPPRGSIHIEAFRVIRRVYKGVWSLNPSETFRRMRDPSKWDRARPGHAAQAHGNSNVTGEFTPTWDDTFVDEMRRTMHAVKIFVFYPL
;
A
#
# COMPACT_ATOMS: atom_id res chain seq x y z
N MET A 1 -13.35 -31.31 4.35
CA MET A 1 -13.58 -31.93 5.67
C MET A 1 -13.21 -31.04 6.87
N VAL A 2 -12.47 -29.93 6.70
CA VAL A 2 -12.15 -28.99 7.80
C VAL A 2 -13.16 -27.82 7.92
N LEU A 3 -13.91 -27.51 6.86
CA LEU A 3 -14.91 -26.42 6.86
C LEU A 3 -16.18 -26.72 7.69
N GLY A 4 -16.51 -28.01 7.88
CA GLY A 4 -17.70 -28.43 8.64
C GLY A 4 -17.51 -28.42 10.16
N TYR A 5 -16.26 -28.42 10.65
CA TYR A 5 -15.94 -28.46 12.08
C TYR A 5 -15.88 -27.06 12.72
N LEU A 6 -15.77 -26.01 11.90
CA LEU A 6 -15.69 -24.60 12.35
C LEU A 6 -17.06 -23.94 12.55
N MET A 7 -18.15 -24.53 12.02
CA MET A 7 -19.51 -24.00 12.15
C MET A 7 -20.23 -24.40 13.45
N THR A 8 -19.70 -25.34 14.23
CA THR A 8 -20.39 -25.92 15.41
C THR A 8 -19.92 -25.40 16.77
N LYS A 9 -18.94 -24.48 16.82
CA LYS A 9 -18.49 -23.87 18.08
C LYS A 9 -18.23 -22.37 17.95
N ILE A 10 -19.31 -21.60 17.76
CA ILE A 10 -19.32 -20.19 18.14
C ILE A 10 -19.81 -20.14 19.59
N PRO A 11 -19.02 -19.65 20.57
CA PRO A 11 -19.48 -19.48 21.94
C PRO A 11 -20.60 -18.43 21.99
N SER A 12 -21.62 -18.73 22.78
CA SER A 12 -22.90 -18.04 22.97
C SER A 12 -22.83 -16.61 23.56
N ALA A 13 -21.71 -15.92 23.43
CA ALA A 13 -21.48 -14.58 24.00
C ALA A 13 -21.68 -13.42 22.99
N LEU A 14 -22.18 -13.70 21.78
CA LEU A 14 -22.45 -12.70 20.73
C LEU A 14 -23.93 -12.59 20.36
N ARG A 15 -24.85 -13.12 21.18
CA ARG A 15 -26.29 -13.13 20.91
C ARG A 15 -27.15 -12.26 21.84
N GLU A 16 -26.54 -11.47 22.73
CA GLU A 16 -27.28 -10.69 23.75
C GLU A 16 -27.16 -9.16 23.64
N THR A 17 -26.68 -8.61 22.52
CA THR A 17 -26.61 -7.12 22.36
C THR A 17 -27.45 -6.56 21.22
N GLU A 18 -28.47 -7.28 20.76
CA GLU A 18 -29.45 -6.81 19.76
C GLU A 18 -30.89 -6.67 20.31
N GLY A 19 -31.07 -6.68 21.63
CA GLY A 19 -32.39 -6.66 22.25
C GLY A 19 -32.52 -5.70 23.43
N ASP A 20 -32.16 -4.42 23.28
CA ASP A 20 -32.67 -3.39 24.20
C ASP A 20 -32.53 -1.95 23.64
N ILE A 21 -33.39 -1.58 22.69
CA ILE A 21 -33.69 -0.18 22.36
C ILE A 21 -35.13 -0.06 21.86
N THR A 22 -36.07 -0.49 22.70
CA THR A 22 -37.49 -0.14 22.54
C THR A 22 -38.08 0.11 23.93
N GLY A 23 -38.04 1.36 24.39
CA GLY A 23 -38.81 1.77 25.56
C GLY A 23 -38.22 2.89 26.41
N ALA A 24 -38.27 4.14 25.92
CA ALA A 24 -38.26 5.29 26.82
C ALA A 24 -39.18 6.37 26.26
N LYS A 25 -40.36 6.49 26.88
CA LYS A 25 -41.33 7.59 26.66
C LYS A 25 -40.65 8.91 27.02
N MET A 26 -40.57 9.86 26.07
CA MET A 26 -40.26 11.25 26.39
C MET A 26 -41.55 12.01 26.67
N ASP A 27 -41.64 12.51 27.90
CA ASP A 27 -42.72 13.33 28.43
C ASP A 27 -42.61 14.76 27.90
N ARG A 28 -43.73 15.29 27.38
CA ARG A 28 -43.87 16.69 26.96
C ARG A 28 -44.40 17.47 28.16
N ARG A 29 -43.60 18.38 28.74
CA ARG A 29 -44.05 19.68 29.30
C ARG A 29 -42.90 20.48 29.92
N GLN A 30 -42.86 21.77 29.53
CA GLN A 30 -42.16 22.94 30.14
C GLN A 30 -40.65 23.01 29.85
N LEU A 31 -40.06 24.08 29.30
CA LEU A 31 -40.35 25.51 29.48
C LEU A 31 -40.31 26.34 28.18
N ASN A 32 -41.24 27.30 28.10
CA ASN A 32 -41.19 28.52 27.30
C ASN A 32 -40.11 29.47 27.82
N VAL A 33 -39.36 30.15 26.94
CA VAL A 33 -39.07 31.60 27.02
C VAL A 33 -38.87 32.15 25.60
N SER A 34 -39.54 33.27 25.29
CA SER A 34 -39.52 34.03 24.03
C SER A 34 -38.28 34.95 23.89
N PRO A 35 -38.07 35.61 22.73
CA PRO A 35 -36.76 36.07 22.27
C PRO A 35 -36.43 37.50 22.70
N ASN A 36 -35.14 37.83 22.50
CA ASN A 36 -34.58 39.18 22.24
C ASN A 36 -33.74 39.76 23.40
N GLU A 37 -32.41 39.74 23.24
CA GLU A 37 -31.53 40.82 23.71
C GLU A 37 -30.19 40.80 22.94
N LYS A 38 -29.79 41.98 22.46
CA LYS A 38 -28.56 42.30 21.73
C LYS A 38 -27.47 42.76 22.73
N GLU A 39 -26.22 42.77 22.24
CA GLU A 39 -24.94 43.20 22.85
C GLU A 39 -24.21 42.09 23.65
N LYS A 40 -22.90 41.89 23.57
CA LYS A 40 -21.79 42.71 23.05
C LYS A 40 -20.57 41.81 22.77
N SER A 41 -19.81 42.18 21.75
CA SER A 41 -18.56 41.58 21.27
C SER A 41 -17.43 41.55 22.32
N LEU A 42 -16.70 40.44 22.42
CA LEU A 42 -15.33 40.40 22.90
C LEU A 42 -14.50 39.43 22.04
N ASP A 43 -13.50 39.97 21.36
CA ASP A 43 -12.66 39.30 20.37
C ASP A 43 -11.78 38.18 20.96
N SER A 44 -11.76 37.04 20.28
CA SER A 44 -10.69 36.04 20.34
C SER A 44 -10.47 35.45 18.95
N PRO A 45 -9.23 35.11 18.57
CA PRO A 45 -8.83 35.03 17.16
C PRO A 45 -9.41 33.79 16.49
N VAL A 46 -10.28 34.02 15.52
CA VAL A 46 -10.81 33.00 14.61
C VAL A 46 -9.64 32.48 13.78
N MET A 47 -9.34 31.18 13.93
CA MET A 47 -8.60 30.42 12.94
C MET A 47 -9.28 30.64 11.59
N GLN A 48 -8.62 31.34 10.67
CA GLN A 48 -8.97 31.32 9.27
C GLN A 48 -8.90 29.86 8.79
N THR A 49 -10.05 29.21 8.68
CA THR A 49 -10.25 28.14 7.73
C THR A 49 -9.91 28.72 6.36
N VAL A 50 -8.76 28.33 5.83
CA VAL A 50 -8.45 28.55 4.42
C VAL A 50 -9.44 27.69 3.64
N GLU A 51 -10.57 28.28 3.25
CA GLU A 51 -11.40 27.76 2.18
C GLU A 51 -10.53 27.82 0.91
N GLU A 52 -9.92 26.69 0.56
CA GLU A 52 -9.37 26.51 -0.78
C GLU A 52 -10.52 26.63 -1.78
N HIS A 53 -10.55 27.74 -2.51
CA HIS A 53 -11.27 27.87 -3.77
C HIS A 53 -10.70 26.84 -4.77
N ILE A 54 -11.25 25.63 -4.71
CA ILE A 54 -11.29 24.72 -5.84
C ILE A 54 -12.48 25.18 -6.67
N ASP A 55 -12.27 25.55 -7.94
CA ASP A 55 -13.36 25.80 -8.90
C ASP A 55 -14.20 24.51 -9.00
N PHE A 56 -15.28 24.45 -8.23
CA PHE A 56 -16.29 23.43 -8.37
C PHE A 56 -17.16 23.81 -9.56
N ASP A 57 -17.33 22.90 -10.53
CA ASP A 57 -18.40 22.99 -11.50
C ASP A 57 -19.71 23.28 -10.74
N GLU A 58 -20.38 24.38 -11.09
CA GLU A 58 -21.51 25.01 -10.38
C GLU A 58 -22.79 24.14 -10.29
N ASP A 59 -22.74 22.88 -10.74
CA ASP A 59 -23.89 22.00 -10.98
C ASP A 59 -23.92 20.70 -10.13
N ILE A 60 -23.15 20.59 -9.05
CA ILE A 60 -23.11 19.37 -8.21
C ILE A 60 -24.27 19.36 -7.20
N VAL A 61 -25.38 18.69 -7.54
CA VAL A 61 -26.52 18.46 -6.62
C VAL A 61 -26.20 17.34 -5.63
N LEU A 62 -26.09 17.71 -4.35
CA LEU A 62 -25.91 16.77 -3.25
C LEU A 62 -27.22 16.00 -2.97
N PRO A 63 -27.17 14.69 -2.70
CA PRO A 63 -28.35 13.89 -2.45
C PRO A 63 -28.96 14.17 -1.07
N THR A 64 -30.27 14.36 -1.06
CA THR A 64 -31.08 14.49 0.15
C THR A 64 -31.13 13.14 0.90
N GLU A 65 -31.35 13.14 2.23
CA GLU A 65 -31.41 11.90 3.02
C GLU A 65 -32.49 10.90 2.55
N GLU A 66 -33.58 11.38 1.96
CA GLU A 66 -34.62 10.56 1.33
C GLU A 66 -34.15 9.93 0.00
N GLU A 67 -33.36 10.67 -0.78
CA GLU A 67 -32.79 10.23 -2.05
C GLU A 67 -31.68 9.20 -1.83
N LYS A 68 -30.89 9.32 -0.75
CA LYS A 68 -29.89 8.32 -0.36
C LYS A 68 -30.48 6.94 -0.04
N ARG A 69 -31.74 6.87 0.35
CA ARG A 69 -32.46 5.61 0.68
C ARG A 69 -33.18 5.00 -0.51
N THR A 70 -33.54 5.79 -1.51
CA THR A 70 -34.40 5.39 -2.62
C THR A 70 -33.66 5.22 -3.93
N LEU A 71 -32.62 6.03 -4.18
CA LEU A 71 -31.88 6.02 -5.43
C LEU A 71 -30.79 4.96 -5.45
N ARG A 72 -30.61 4.34 -6.62
CA ARG A 72 -29.54 3.38 -6.86
C ARG A 72 -28.18 4.09 -6.84
N ARG A 73 -27.23 3.51 -6.10
CA ARG A 73 -25.82 3.93 -6.11
C ARG A 73 -25.09 3.29 -7.29
N VAL A 74 -24.31 4.09 -8.03
CA VAL A 74 -23.52 3.62 -9.17
C VAL A 74 -22.08 4.14 -9.08
N ALA A 75 -21.15 3.36 -9.62
CA ALA A 75 -19.77 3.81 -9.76
C ALA A 75 -19.66 4.85 -10.88
N GLY A 76 -18.88 5.89 -10.64
CA GLY A 76 -18.61 6.98 -11.58
C GLY A 76 -17.66 6.59 -12.71
N HIS A 77 -17.26 7.60 -13.49
CA HIS A 77 -16.27 7.45 -14.55
C HIS A 77 -14.86 7.39 -13.95
N ILE A 78 -14.04 6.45 -14.43
CA ILE A 78 -12.64 6.29 -13.99
C ILE A 78 -11.77 7.22 -14.84
N PRO A 79 -11.08 8.21 -14.25
CA PRO A 79 -10.25 9.12 -15.03
C PRO A 79 -9.07 8.37 -15.68
N MET A 80 -8.58 8.89 -16.80
CA MET A 80 -7.46 8.28 -17.52
C MET A 80 -6.19 8.20 -16.67
N SER A 81 -5.99 9.13 -15.74
CA SER A 81 -4.87 9.09 -14.78
C SER A 81 -4.88 7.79 -13.96
N ALA A 82 -6.03 7.37 -13.43
CA ALA A 82 -6.16 6.12 -12.69
C ALA A 82 -5.85 4.89 -13.55
N TRP A 83 -6.31 4.86 -14.81
CA TRP A 83 -5.99 3.78 -15.74
C TRP A 83 -4.49 3.67 -16.04
N LEU A 84 -3.78 4.81 -16.18
CA LEU A 84 -2.33 4.79 -16.38
C LEU A 84 -1.61 4.18 -15.17
N VAL A 85 -2.07 4.44 -13.95
CA VAL A 85 -1.51 3.81 -12.74
C VAL A 85 -1.77 2.30 -12.72
N VAL A 86 -2.97 1.86 -13.13
CA VAL A 86 -3.29 0.43 -13.25
C VAL A 86 -2.38 -0.29 -14.27
N VAL A 87 -2.05 0.37 -15.39
CA VAL A 87 -1.09 -0.16 -16.38
C VAL A 87 0.32 -0.25 -15.80
N VAL A 88 0.74 0.74 -15.01
CA VAL A 88 2.03 0.71 -14.31
C VAL A 88 2.09 -0.48 -13.34
N GLU A 89 1.04 -0.71 -12.55
CA GLU A 89 0.97 -1.87 -11.66
C GLU A 89 1.05 -3.18 -12.44
N PHE A 90 0.29 -3.32 -13.54
CA PHE A 90 0.35 -4.49 -14.40
C PHE A 90 1.79 -4.78 -14.86
N ALA A 91 2.47 -3.76 -15.40
CA ALA A 91 3.81 -3.91 -15.93
C ALA A 91 4.84 -4.27 -14.84
N GLU A 92 4.73 -3.66 -13.66
CA GLU A 92 5.59 -4.00 -12.52
C GLU A 92 5.36 -5.43 -12.04
N ARG A 93 4.10 -5.86 -11.89
CA ARG A 93 3.74 -7.20 -11.45
C ARG A 93 4.16 -8.27 -12.45
N PHE A 94 3.94 -7.99 -13.73
CA PHE A 94 4.40 -8.86 -14.81
C PHE A 94 5.92 -9.06 -14.75
N SER A 95 6.68 -7.98 -14.55
CA SER A 95 8.14 -8.08 -14.41
C SER A 95 8.57 -8.83 -13.15
N TYR A 96 7.93 -8.55 -12.01
CA TYR A 96 8.24 -9.20 -10.74
C TYR A 96 8.00 -10.71 -10.79
N TYR A 97 6.83 -11.15 -11.26
CA TYR A 97 6.53 -12.59 -11.36
C TYR A 97 7.28 -13.27 -12.50
N GLY A 98 7.53 -12.56 -13.60
CA GLY A 98 8.31 -13.06 -14.74
C GLY A 98 9.80 -13.23 -14.42
N THR A 99 10.37 -12.43 -13.52
CA THR A 99 11.76 -12.62 -13.07
C THR A 99 11.87 -13.68 -11.97
N THR A 100 10.94 -13.69 -11.01
CA THR A 100 11.01 -14.59 -9.84
C THR A 100 10.76 -16.06 -10.17
N GLY A 101 9.94 -16.38 -11.18
CA GLY A 101 9.72 -17.77 -11.62
C GLY A 101 11.02 -18.47 -12.05
N PRO A 102 11.77 -17.93 -13.02
CA PRO A 102 13.05 -18.46 -13.48
C PRO A 102 14.20 -18.48 -12.45
N PHE A 103 14.15 -17.65 -11.39
CA PHE A 103 15.28 -17.51 -10.45
C PHE A 103 15.72 -18.83 -9.82
N VAL A 104 14.76 -19.71 -9.50
CA VAL A 104 15.10 -21.00 -8.88
C VAL A 104 15.93 -21.85 -9.83
N ASN A 105 15.48 -22.00 -11.08
CA ASN A 105 16.19 -22.77 -12.10
C ASN A 105 17.53 -22.13 -12.46
N TYR A 106 17.57 -20.80 -12.58
CA TYR A 106 18.77 -20.03 -12.91
C TYR A 106 19.90 -20.22 -11.88
N ILE A 107 19.58 -20.19 -10.58
CA ILE A 107 20.57 -20.26 -9.51
C ILE A 107 20.95 -21.71 -9.18
N GLN A 108 19.95 -22.60 -9.11
CA GLN A 108 20.13 -23.95 -8.59
C GLN A 108 20.96 -24.84 -9.53
N ARG A 109 20.63 -24.82 -10.82
CA ARG A 109 21.09 -25.83 -11.79
C ARG A 109 22.28 -25.30 -12.60
N PRO A 110 23.25 -26.17 -12.98
CA PRO A 110 24.32 -25.79 -13.89
C PRO A 110 23.78 -25.64 -15.33
N LEU A 111 24.62 -25.09 -16.22
CA LEU A 111 24.32 -25.08 -17.65
C LEU A 111 24.10 -26.52 -18.17
N PRO A 112 23.02 -26.78 -18.92
CA PRO A 112 22.75 -28.11 -19.47
C PRO A 112 23.79 -28.49 -20.54
N GLU A 113 24.35 -29.70 -20.44
CA GLU A 113 25.28 -30.24 -21.44
C GLU A 113 24.60 -30.40 -22.80
N GLY A 114 25.26 -29.93 -23.87
CA GLY A 114 24.69 -29.92 -25.22
C GLY A 114 23.61 -28.85 -25.48
N GLY A 115 23.32 -28.00 -24.50
CA GLY A 115 22.39 -26.88 -24.63
C GLY A 115 22.93 -25.71 -25.45
N ASN A 116 22.15 -24.64 -25.56
CA ASN A 116 22.50 -23.44 -26.35
C ASN A 116 23.56 -22.53 -25.69
N GLY A 117 24.18 -22.96 -24.59
CA GLY A 117 25.15 -22.17 -23.83
C GLY A 117 24.58 -20.94 -23.11
N ALA A 118 23.25 -20.73 -23.16
CA ALA A 118 22.50 -19.66 -22.48
C ALA A 118 21.54 -20.21 -21.41
N GLY A 119 21.67 -21.52 -21.10
CA GLY A 119 20.88 -22.23 -20.11
C GLY A 119 19.63 -22.96 -20.62
N ALA A 120 19.36 -22.92 -21.93
CA ALA A 120 18.31 -23.74 -22.52
C ALA A 120 18.84 -25.16 -22.83
N PRO A 121 18.09 -26.21 -22.47
CA PRO A 121 18.43 -27.59 -22.82
C PRO A 121 18.31 -27.84 -24.33
N PRO A 122 18.89 -28.93 -24.85
CA PRO A 122 18.67 -29.36 -26.23
C PRO A 122 17.18 -29.61 -26.50
N LYS A 123 16.70 -29.18 -27.68
CA LYS A 123 15.29 -29.35 -28.08
C LYS A 123 14.90 -30.83 -28.08
N GLY A 124 13.76 -31.15 -27.44
CA GLY A 124 13.23 -32.52 -27.36
C GLY A 124 13.78 -33.36 -26.20
N THR A 125 14.52 -32.75 -25.26
CA THR A 125 14.97 -33.42 -24.03
C THR A 125 14.12 -33.03 -22.83
N GLU A 126 14.00 -33.92 -21.84
CA GLU A 126 13.34 -33.64 -20.54
C GLU A 126 14.29 -32.95 -19.54
N ILE A 127 15.45 -32.50 -20.00
CA ILE A 127 16.44 -31.80 -19.16
C ILE A 127 15.87 -30.42 -18.82
N ARG A 128 15.97 -30.04 -17.55
CA ARG A 128 15.44 -28.74 -17.10
C ARG A 128 16.49 -27.62 -17.29
N PRO A 129 16.06 -26.38 -17.56
CA PRO A 129 16.94 -25.22 -17.73
C PRO A 129 17.79 -24.92 -16.49
N GLY A 130 19.01 -24.39 -16.69
CA GLY A 130 19.94 -24.04 -15.62
C GLY A 130 21.11 -23.16 -16.06
N ALA A 131 21.77 -22.48 -15.12
CA ALA A 131 22.92 -21.61 -15.42
C ALA A 131 24.02 -21.66 -14.35
N LEU A 132 23.75 -21.25 -13.11
CA LEU A 132 24.80 -20.94 -12.13
C LEU A 132 25.28 -22.12 -11.28
N GLY A 133 24.50 -23.19 -11.17
CA GLY A 133 24.89 -24.44 -10.48
C GLY A 133 25.23 -24.29 -8.99
N LYS A 134 24.63 -23.33 -8.27
CA LYS A 134 24.93 -23.06 -6.85
C LYS A 134 24.11 -23.93 -5.87
N GLY A 135 23.25 -24.80 -6.39
CA GLY A 135 22.44 -25.72 -5.60
C GLY A 135 21.22 -25.07 -4.94
N GLN A 136 20.41 -25.92 -4.29
CA GLN A 136 19.10 -25.51 -3.75
C GLN A 136 19.24 -24.50 -2.60
N GLN A 137 20.22 -24.67 -1.72
CA GLN A 137 20.39 -23.80 -0.55
C GLN A 137 20.66 -22.34 -0.96
N ALA A 138 21.56 -22.12 -1.92
CA ALA A 138 21.83 -20.78 -2.44
C ALA A 138 20.62 -20.19 -3.16
N SER A 139 19.92 -21.01 -3.97
CA SER A 139 18.69 -20.61 -4.64
C SER A 139 17.63 -20.13 -3.65
N THR A 140 17.24 -20.98 -2.70
CA THR A 140 16.22 -20.64 -1.70
C THR A 140 16.66 -19.44 -0.85
N GLY A 141 17.94 -19.36 -0.48
CA GLY A 141 18.48 -18.24 0.29
C GLY A 141 18.34 -16.90 -0.46
N LEU A 142 18.75 -16.85 -1.74
CA LEU A 142 18.69 -15.64 -2.54
C LEU A 142 17.26 -15.23 -2.92
N THR A 143 16.39 -16.18 -3.27
CA THR A 143 14.99 -15.86 -3.60
C THR A 143 14.21 -15.39 -2.37
N THR A 144 14.47 -15.99 -1.21
CA THR A 144 13.86 -15.57 0.06
C THR A 144 14.41 -14.22 0.49
N PHE A 145 15.71 -13.97 0.32
CA PHE A 145 16.33 -12.67 0.58
C PHE A 145 15.75 -11.56 -0.31
N PHE A 146 15.58 -11.82 -1.61
CA PHE A 146 14.92 -10.90 -2.53
C PHE A 146 13.48 -10.58 -2.10
N SER A 147 12.73 -11.61 -1.70
CA SER A 147 11.38 -11.45 -1.18
C SER A 147 11.36 -10.61 0.09
N PHE A 148 12.25 -10.92 1.04
CA PHE A 148 12.43 -10.17 2.28
C PHE A 148 12.72 -8.69 2.01
N LEU A 149 13.68 -8.38 1.14
CA LEU A 149 13.97 -6.99 0.76
C LEU A 149 12.75 -6.32 0.11
N SER A 150 12.05 -7.00 -0.78
CA SER A 150 10.86 -6.47 -1.47
C SER A 150 9.69 -6.17 -0.53
N TYR A 151 9.62 -6.82 0.64
CA TYR A 151 8.61 -6.58 1.66
C TYR A 151 9.07 -5.65 2.80
N LEU A 152 10.39 -5.48 3.00
CA LEU A 152 10.94 -4.55 3.98
C LEU A 152 11.05 -3.12 3.44
N THR A 153 11.53 -2.98 2.21
CA THR A 153 11.78 -1.69 1.56
C THR A 153 10.54 -0.82 1.26
N PRO A 154 9.28 -1.33 1.19
CA PRO A 154 8.09 -0.48 1.12
C PRO A 154 8.00 0.56 2.24
N ILE A 155 8.44 0.21 3.46
CA ILE A 155 8.44 1.14 4.60
C ILE A 155 9.35 2.35 4.31
N LEU A 156 10.56 2.08 3.79
CA LEU A 156 11.50 3.13 3.42
C LEU A 156 10.97 3.97 2.25
N GLY A 157 10.37 3.30 1.26
CA GLY A 157 9.79 3.96 0.10
C GLY A 157 8.60 4.87 0.44
N ALA A 158 7.78 4.49 1.42
CA ALA A 158 6.66 5.29 1.91
C ALA A 158 7.15 6.52 2.69
N ILE A 159 8.14 6.35 3.58
CA ILE A 159 8.73 7.48 4.30
C ILE A 159 9.33 8.51 3.31
N LEU A 160 10.00 8.03 2.27
CA LEU A 160 10.67 8.88 1.29
C LEU A 160 9.68 9.66 0.41
N SER A 161 8.61 9.02 -0.06
CA SER A 161 7.57 9.67 -0.84
C SER A 161 6.72 10.64 -0.03
N ASP A 162 6.32 10.26 1.18
CA ASP A 162 5.41 11.07 1.99
C ASP A 162 6.12 12.28 2.61
N ALA A 163 7.38 12.15 3.06
CA ALA A 163 8.08 13.23 3.76
C ALA A 163 8.94 14.14 2.87
N TYR A 164 9.50 13.66 1.75
CA TYR A 164 10.54 14.40 1.02
C TYR A 164 10.18 14.70 -0.43
N TRP A 165 9.88 13.68 -1.24
CA TRP A 165 9.88 13.84 -2.71
C TRP A 165 8.49 13.92 -3.34
N GLY A 166 7.46 13.40 -2.67
CA GLY A 166 6.15 13.16 -3.26
C GLY A 166 6.10 11.84 -4.03
N LYS A 167 4.90 11.24 -4.12
CA LYS A 167 4.67 9.88 -4.62
C LYS A 167 5.13 9.70 -6.07
N LEU A 168 4.79 10.63 -6.97
CA LEU A 168 5.12 10.51 -8.39
C LEU A 168 6.63 10.57 -8.67
N LYS A 169 7.36 11.47 -8.00
CA LYS A 169 8.82 11.59 -8.16
C LYS A 169 9.53 10.34 -7.63
N THR A 170 9.13 9.85 -6.46
CA THR A 170 9.63 8.59 -5.90
C THR A 170 9.37 7.44 -6.87
N LEU A 171 8.15 7.27 -7.38
CA LEU A 171 7.83 6.23 -8.35
C LEU A 171 8.70 6.28 -9.60
N PHE A 172 8.90 7.46 -10.18
CA PHE A 172 9.70 7.62 -11.38
C PHE A 172 11.19 7.28 -11.15
N ILE A 173 11.79 7.77 -10.07
CA ILE A 173 13.19 7.51 -9.75
C ILE A 173 13.42 6.03 -9.46
N PHE A 174 12.58 5.42 -8.62
CA PHE A 174 12.72 4.00 -8.29
C PHE A 174 12.36 3.08 -9.46
N ALA A 175 11.48 3.51 -10.37
CA ALA A 175 11.27 2.82 -11.64
C ALA A 175 12.58 2.76 -12.46
N ILE A 176 13.30 3.88 -12.61
CA ILE A 176 14.59 3.90 -13.32
C ILE A 176 15.63 3.01 -12.62
N VAL A 177 15.75 3.11 -11.29
CA VAL A 177 16.68 2.30 -10.50
C VAL A 177 16.38 0.80 -10.67
N GLY A 178 15.10 0.40 -10.62
CA GLY A 178 14.70 -0.97 -10.89
C GLY A 178 15.01 -1.40 -12.32
N GLY A 179 14.91 -0.49 -13.29
CA GLY A 179 15.28 -0.75 -14.69
C GLY A 179 16.77 -1.05 -14.84
N VAL A 180 17.63 -0.31 -14.14
CA VAL A 180 19.07 -0.62 -14.05
C VAL A 180 19.30 -2.00 -13.45
N GLY A 181 18.55 -2.36 -12.41
CA GLY A 181 18.58 -3.71 -11.83
C GLY A 181 18.25 -4.80 -12.85
N HIS A 182 17.22 -4.61 -13.68
CA HIS A 182 16.85 -5.53 -14.75
C HIS A 182 17.93 -5.62 -15.84
N VAL A 183 18.54 -4.50 -16.23
CA VAL A 183 19.64 -4.50 -17.22
C VAL A 183 20.85 -5.28 -16.71
N ILE A 184 21.21 -5.11 -15.42
CA ILE A 184 22.29 -5.89 -14.80
C ILE A 184 21.92 -7.39 -14.78
N LEU A 185 20.69 -7.73 -14.43
CA LEU A 185 20.20 -9.11 -14.46
C LEU A 185 20.35 -9.74 -15.85
N VAL A 186 19.94 -9.03 -16.91
CA VAL A 186 20.10 -9.46 -18.30
C VAL A 186 21.58 -9.67 -18.63
N GLY A 187 22.44 -8.74 -18.23
CA GLY A 187 23.89 -8.85 -18.41
C GLY A 187 24.47 -10.11 -17.74
N THR A 188 23.93 -10.52 -16.59
CA THR A 188 24.39 -11.74 -15.91
C THR A 188 24.04 -13.02 -16.65
N ALA A 189 22.94 -13.00 -17.39
CA ALA A 189 22.46 -14.15 -18.16
C ALA A 189 23.05 -14.20 -19.58
N ALA A 190 23.92 -13.26 -19.95
CA ALA A 190 24.58 -13.24 -21.24
C ALA A 190 25.45 -14.50 -21.43
N PRO A 191 25.36 -15.22 -22.57
CA PRO A 191 26.10 -16.47 -22.80
C PRO A 191 27.62 -16.31 -22.62
N ALA A 192 28.15 -15.17 -23.07
CA ALA A 192 29.57 -14.85 -22.94
C ALA A 192 30.04 -14.73 -21.48
N LEU A 193 29.18 -14.23 -20.58
CA LEU A 193 29.54 -14.09 -19.16
C LEU A 193 29.33 -15.40 -18.40
N LEU A 194 28.27 -16.14 -18.72
CA LEU A 194 27.99 -17.44 -18.11
C LEU A 194 29.09 -18.47 -18.41
N GLN A 195 29.64 -18.46 -19.62
CA GLN A 195 30.69 -19.40 -20.03
C GLN A 195 32.09 -18.98 -19.57
N ASN A 196 32.43 -17.69 -19.67
CA ASN A 196 33.80 -17.22 -19.41
C ASN A 196 34.04 -16.79 -17.96
N ASN A 197 33.02 -16.36 -17.23
CA ASN A 197 33.15 -15.89 -15.85
C ASN A 197 31.88 -16.14 -15.01
N PRO A 198 31.61 -17.40 -14.62
CA PRO A 198 30.42 -17.74 -13.84
C PRO A 198 30.38 -17.05 -12.46
N THR A 199 31.53 -16.72 -11.88
CA THR A 199 31.62 -15.94 -10.63
C THR A 199 31.11 -14.52 -10.81
N GLY A 200 31.46 -13.86 -11.92
CA GLY A 200 30.97 -12.52 -12.27
C GLY A 200 29.44 -12.50 -12.46
N SER A 201 28.88 -13.53 -13.09
CA SER A 201 27.43 -13.68 -13.26
C SER A 201 26.71 -13.83 -11.93
N TYR A 202 27.27 -14.61 -10.99
CA TYR A 202 26.71 -14.77 -9.65
C TYR A 202 26.73 -13.48 -8.83
N VAL A 203 27.84 -12.74 -8.84
CA VAL A 203 27.95 -11.46 -8.13
C VAL A 203 27.01 -10.41 -8.73
N GLY A 204 26.96 -10.32 -10.06
CA GLY A 204 26.03 -9.43 -10.76
C GLY A 204 24.58 -9.74 -10.44
N LEU A 205 24.21 -11.02 -10.29
CA LEU A 205 22.87 -11.43 -9.88
C LEU A 205 22.56 -10.87 -8.49
N ILE A 206 23.45 -11.04 -7.50
CA ILE A 206 23.23 -10.51 -6.14
C ILE A 206 23.02 -9.00 -6.16
N ILE A 207 23.85 -8.27 -6.91
CA ILE A 207 23.73 -6.82 -7.07
C ILE A 207 22.37 -6.46 -7.69
N SER A 208 21.96 -7.17 -8.74
CA SER A 208 20.66 -6.97 -9.38
C SER A 208 19.49 -7.20 -8.42
N LEU A 209 19.54 -8.27 -7.62
CA LEU A 209 18.49 -8.60 -6.64
C LEU A 209 18.37 -7.52 -5.57
N ILE A 210 19.49 -6.98 -5.09
CA ILE A 210 19.48 -5.88 -4.11
C ILE A 210 18.80 -4.64 -4.73
N ILE A 211 19.27 -4.20 -5.90
CA ILE A 211 18.74 -3.00 -6.59
C ILE A 211 17.24 -3.17 -6.89
N MET A 212 16.84 -4.31 -7.46
CA MET A 212 15.45 -4.61 -7.78
C MET A 212 14.58 -4.73 -6.51
N GLY A 213 15.12 -5.29 -5.42
CA GLY A 213 14.40 -5.41 -4.16
C GLY A 213 14.04 -4.04 -3.57
N PHE A 214 15.00 -3.10 -3.57
CA PHE A 214 14.76 -1.71 -3.16
C PHE A 214 13.76 -0.98 -4.07
N ALA A 215 13.88 -1.15 -5.39
CA ALA A 215 12.98 -0.53 -6.35
C ALA A 215 11.53 -1.05 -6.22
N THR A 216 11.37 -2.37 -6.20
CA THR A 216 10.07 -3.05 -6.04
C THR A 216 9.32 -2.56 -4.82
N GLY A 217 9.99 -2.48 -3.67
CA GLY A 217 9.33 -2.05 -2.45
C GLY A 217 8.88 -0.59 -2.49
N ALA A 218 9.73 0.30 -2.98
CA ALA A 218 9.40 1.72 -3.11
C ALA A 218 8.25 1.97 -4.10
N ILE A 219 8.16 1.17 -5.17
CA ILE A 219 7.03 1.25 -6.10
C ILE A 219 5.75 0.74 -5.41
N LYS A 220 5.80 -0.44 -4.77
CA LYS A 220 4.64 -1.08 -4.13
C LYS A 220 3.96 -0.20 -3.07
N SER A 221 4.72 0.54 -2.24
CA SER A 221 4.11 1.42 -1.24
C SER A 221 3.43 2.66 -1.82
N ASN A 222 3.75 3.04 -3.06
CA ASN A 222 3.31 4.31 -3.65
C ASN A 222 2.25 4.17 -4.74
N VAL A 223 2.21 3.05 -5.47
CA VAL A 223 1.25 2.85 -6.58
C VAL A 223 -0.20 2.79 -6.09
N SER A 224 -0.48 2.05 -5.01
CA SER A 224 -1.84 1.88 -4.47
C SER A 224 -2.44 3.19 -3.91
N PRO A 225 -1.71 3.98 -3.09
CA PRO A 225 -2.16 5.31 -2.71
C PRO A 225 -2.35 6.25 -3.91
N LEU A 226 -1.44 6.20 -4.90
CA LEU A 226 -1.51 7.08 -6.06
C LEU A 226 -2.78 6.81 -6.89
N VAL A 227 -3.18 5.55 -7.11
CA VAL A 227 -4.40 5.24 -7.87
C VAL A 227 -5.66 5.71 -7.14
N ALA A 228 -5.70 5.60 -5.81
CA ALA A 228 -6.82 6.11 -5.01
C ALA A 228 -6.90 7.64 -5.10
N GLU A 229 -5.76 8.33 -5.04
CA GLU A 229 -5.65 9.80 -5.17
C GLU A 229 -6.06 10.32 -6.55
N GLN A 230 -6.01 9.48 -7.60
CA GLN A 230 -6.45 9.89 -8.93
C GLN A 230 -7.97 9.97 -9.07
N ILE A 231 -8.73 9.37 -8.14
CA ILE A 231 -10.18 9.42 -8.16
C ILE A 231 -10.59 10.71 -7.45
N PRO A 232 -11.24 11.66 -8.14
CA PRO A 232 -11.62 12.92 -7.52
C PRO A 232 -12.54 12.64 -6.31
N ASN A 233 -12.22 13.27 -5.18
CA ASN A 233 -13.05 13.29 -3.98
C ASN A 233 -14.28 14.16 -4.22
N SER A 234 -15.13 13.77 -5.16
CA SER A 234 -16.46 14.36 -5.30
C SER A 234 -17.28 13.88 -4.11
N ARG A 235 -18.08 14.74 -3.49
CA ARG A 235 -19.14 14.25 -2.59
C ARG A 235 -20.09 13.36 -3.40
N GLU A 236 -20.85 12.50 -2.71
CA GLU A 236 -21.97 11.81 -3.35
C GLU A 236 -22.79 12.87 -4.10
N HIS A 237 -23.00 12.67 -5.41
CA HIS A 237 -23.74 13.62 -6.22
C HIS A 237 -24.71 12.88 -7.12
N ILE A 238 -25.81 13.55 -7.42
CA ILE A 238 -26.83 12.99 -8.29
C ILE A 238 -26.44 13.22 -9.73
N ARG A 239 -26.40 12.15 -10.52
CA ARG A 239 -26.27 12.23 -11.97
C ARG A 239 -27.53 11.71 -12.62
N VAL A 240 -28.06 12.43 -13.61
CA VAL A 240 -29.12 11.93 -14.47
C VAL A 240 -28.48 11.13 -15.60
N MET A 241 -28.82 9.85 -15.68
CA MET A 241 -28.35 8.96 -16.75
C MET A 241 -29.07 9.29 -18.07
N LYS A 242 -28.54 8.79 -19.21
CA LYS A 242 -29.14 9.03 -20.54
C LYS A 242 -30.57 8.53 -20.69
N ASN A 243 -31.00 7.62 -19.81
CA ASN A 243 -32.35 7.07 -19.72
C ASN A 243 -33.30 7.91 -18.83
N GLY A 244 -32.85 9.05 -18.29
CA GLY A 244 -33.62 9.91 -17.39
C GLY A 244 -33.64 9.46 -15.92
N GLU A 245 -32.95 8.36 -15.57
CA GLU A 245 -32.89 7.84 -14.19
C GLU A 245 -31.92 8.70 -13.35
N ARG A 246 -32.39 9.16 -12.18
CA ARG A 246 -31.55 9.83 -11.18
C ARG A 246 -30.79 8.77 -10.40
N VAL A 247 -29.47 8.78 -10.49
CA VAL A 247 -28.60 7.83 -9.76
C VAL A 247 -27.63 8.59 -8.89
N ILE A 248 -27.28 8.01 -7.75
CA ILE A 248 -26.26 8.58 -6.87
C ILE A 248 -24.91 8.02 -7.31
N VAL A 249 -24.00 8.91 -7.69
CA VAL A 249 -22.62 8.53 -7.96
C VAL A 249 -21.87 8.51 -6.64
N ASP A 250 -21.51 7.31 -6.20
CA ASP A 250 -20.75 7.09 -4.97
C ASP A 250 -19.24 6.97 -5.30
N PRO A 251 -18.39 7.87 -4.79
CA PRO A 251 -16.94 7.79 -4.98
C PRO A 251 -16.35 6.48 -4.43
N ASN A 252 -16.89 5.96 -3.33
CA ASN A 252 -16.39 4.73 -2.72
C ASN A 252 -16.60 3.52 -3.63
N LEU A 253 -17.75 3.47 -4.33
CA LEU A 253 -18.00 2.44 -5.35
C LEU A 253 -17.05 2.57 -6.54
N THR A 254 -16.67 3.80 -6.89
CA THR A 254 -15.70 4.07 -7.95
C THR A 254 -14.31 3.59 -7.56
N ILE A 255 -13.86 3.90 -6.33
CA ILE A 255 -12.61 3.42 -5.75
C ILE A 255 -12.59 1.89 -5.72
N GLN A 256 -13.63 1.25 -5.18
CA GLN A 256 -13.75 -0.20 -5.15
C GLN A 256 -13.65 -0.82 -6.54
N ARG A 257 -14.36 -0.25 -7.53
CA ARG A 257 -14.31 -0.73 -8.91
C ARG A 257 -12.92 -0.59 -9.53
N VAL A 258 -12.22 0.51 -9.29
CA VAL A 258 -10.83 0.68 -9.75
C VAL A 258 -9.91 -0.35 -9.11
N PHE A 259 -10.06 -0.60 -7.80
CA PHE A 259 -9.30 -1.63 -7.11
C PHE A 259 -9.62 -3.05 -7.60
N MET A 260 -10.86 -3.34 -8.01
CA MET A 260 -11.18 -4.62 -8.67
C MET A 260 -10.38 -4.81 -9.96
N TYR A 261 -10.28 -3.77 -10.81
CA TYR A 261 -9.43 -3.84 -12.01
C TYR A 261 -7.94 -3.90 -11.65
N PHE A 262 -7.51 -3.18 -10.62
CA PHE A 262 -6.14 -3.23 -10.12
C PHE A 262 -5.74 -4.66 -9.71
N TYR A 263 -6.58 -5.34 -8.92
CA TYR A 263 -6.34 -6.74 -8.54
C TYR A 263 -6.44 -7.71 -9.71
N LEU A 264 -7.35 -7.47 -10.66
CA LEU A 264 -7.40 -8.26 -11.89
C LEU A 264 -6.07 -8.15 -12.65
N MET A 265 -5.51 -6.95 -12.80
CA MET A 265 -4.24 -6.73 -13.47
C MET A 265 -3.05 -7.36 -12.74
N ILE A 266 -3.05 -7.39 -11.41
CA ILE A 266 -2.06 -8.15 -10.64
C ILE A 266 -2.11 -9.65 -11.00
N ASN A 267 -3.32 -10.23 -11.05
CA ASN A 267 -3.50 -11.63 -11.40
C ASN A 267 -3.13 -11.93 -12.85
N ILE A 268 -3.41 -11.03 -13.80
CA ILE A 268 -2.96 -11.19 -15.19
C ILE A 268 -1.44 -11.04 -15.26
N GLY A 269 -0.85 -10.11 -14.50
CA GLY A 269 0.60 -9.95 -14.41
C GLY A 269 1.31 -11.20 -13.90
N SER A 270 0.73 -11.94 -12.94
CA SER A 270 1.34 -13.16 -12.42
C SER A 270 1.42 -14.31 -13.45
N LEU A 271 0.58 -14.28 -14.49
CA LEU A 271 0.68 -15.20 -15.65
C LEU A 271 1.98 -14.99 -16.45
N GLY A 272 2.68 -13.87 -16.25
CA GLY A 272 4.01 -13.64 -16.82
C GLY A 272 5.02 -14.73 -16.44
N SER A 273 4.87 -15.34 -15.26
CA SER A 273 5.70 -16.46 -14.82
C SER A 273 5.68 -17.64 -15.80
N ILE A 274 4.49 -18.05 -16.28
CA ILE A 274 4.31 -19.13 -17.25
C ILE A 274 5.05 -18.80 -18.54
N ALA A 275 4.85 -17.58 -19.03
CA ALA A 275 5.40 -17.18 -20.31
C ALA A 275 6.94 -17.07 -20.25
N THR A 276 7.49 -16.69 -19.09
CA THR A 276 8.95 -16.70 -18.86
C THR A 276 9.53 -18.11 -18.69
N THR A 277 8.81 -19.04 -18.04
CA THR A 277 9.28 -20.42 -17.89
C THR A 277 9.22 -21.22 -19.20
N GLU A 278 8.32 -20.87 -20.12
CA GLU A 278 8.36 -21.44 -21.47
C GLU A 278 9.52 -20.86 -22.29
N THR A 279 9.79 -19.56 -22.13
CA THR A 279 10.91 -18.90 -22.82
C THR A 279 12.27 -19.40 -22.31
N GLU A 280 12.41 -19.70 -21.02
CA GLU A 280 13.66 -20.21 -20.46
C GLU A 280 13.98 -21.61 -21.01
N LEU A 281 12.94 -22.42 -21.27
CA LEU A 281 13.07 -23.76 -21.84
C LEU A 281 13.54 -23.73 -23.30
N HIS A 282 13.09 -22.76 -24.10
CA HIS A 282 13.35 -22.74 -25.54
C HIS A 282 14.50 -21.82 -25.97
N SER A 283 14.70 -20.71 -25.26
CA SER A 283 15.57 -19.61 -25.68
C SER A 283 16.68 -19.29 -24.67
N GLY A 284 16.55 -19.76 -23.43
CA GLY A 284 17.53 -19.59 -22.36
C GLY A 284 17.31 -18.30 -21.56
N PHE A 285 18.13 -18.08 -20.54
CA PHE A 285 17.89 -17.05 -19.52
C PHE A 285 18.11 -15.62 -20.02
N CYS A 286 19.05 -15.41 -20.96
CA CYS A 286 19.30 -14.08 -21.52
C CYS A 286 18.03 -13.49 -22.17
N LEU A 287 17.40 -14.26 -23.07
CA LEU A 287 16.19 -13.84 -23.76
C LEU A 287 15.00 -13.79 -22.82
N THR A 288 14.92 -14.72 -21.85
CA THR A 288 13.88 -14.71 -20.82
C THR A 288 13.89 -13.42 -20.01
N PHE A 289 15.05 -13.02 -19.47
CA PHE A 289 15.15 -11.78 -18.69
C PHE A 289 15.12 -10.51 -19.55
N CYS A 290 15.59 -10.57 -20.80
CA CYS A 290 15.66 -9.42 -21.69
C CYS A 290 14.31 -9.09 -22.33
N LEU A 291 13.64 -10.06 -22.96
CA LEU A 291 12.46 -9.78 -23.79
C LEU A 291 11.20 -9.58 -22.97
N GLN A 292 11.00 -10.34 -21.89
CA GLN A 292 9.71 -10.33 -21.19
C GLN A 292 9.65 -9.35 -20.02
N PRO A 293 10.48 -9.48 -18.97
CA PRO A 293 10.42 -8.58 -17.83
C PRO A 293 10.97 -7.19 -18.16
N THR A 294 12.14 -7.11 -18.80
CA THR A 294 12.81 -5.83 -18.99
C THR A 294 12.06 -4.91 -19.97
N ILE A 295 11.55 -5.42 -21.10
CA ILE A 295 10.79 -4.60 -22.05
C ILE A 295 9.49 -4.08 -21.44
N VAL A 296 8.74 -4.96 -20.77
CA VAL A 296 7.48 -4.57 -20.12
C VAL A 296 7.74 -3.59 -18.99
N TYR A 297 8.81 -3.79 -18.22
CA TYR A 297 9.19 -2.89 -17.14
C TYR A 297 9.64 -1.51 -17.64
N VAL A 298 10.30 -1.41 -18.80
CA VAL A 298 10.66 -0.13 -19.43
C VAL A 298 9.42 0.70 -19.79
N LEU A 299 8.24 0.07 -19.97
CA LEU A 299 6.99 0.81 -20.16
C LEU A 299 6.59 1.61 -18.92
N VAL A 300 6.98 1.18 -17.70
CA VAL A 300 6.63 1.87 -16.45
C VAL A 300 7.08 3.34 -16.43
N PRO A 301 8.39 3.66 -16.57
CA PRO A 301 8.83 5.05 -16.57
C PRO A 301 8.27 5.85 -17.76
N ILE A 302 8.03 5.22 -18.91
CA ILE A 302 7.44 5.87 -20.08
C ILE A 302 5.99 6.31 -19.78
N VAL A 303 5.18 5.41 -19.24
CA VAL A 303 3.78 5.68 -18.87
C VAL A 303 3.70 6.77 -17.79
N LEU A 304 4.57 6.69 -16.77
CA LEU A 304 4.66 7.72 -15.72
C LEU A 304 5.07 9.08 -16.30
N TRP A 305 5.99 9.11 -17.26
CA TRP A 305 6.44 10.33 -17.91
C TRP A 305 5.36 10.97 -18.79
N VAL A 306 4.65 10.17 -19.60
CA VAL A 306 3.53 10.64 -20.43
C VAL A 306 2.36 11.11 -19.56
N GLY A 307 2.10 10.43 -18.45
CA GLY A 307 1.04 10.76 -17.51
C GLY A 307 1.34 11.97 -16.61
N ARG A 308 2.57 12.50 -16.59
CA ARG A 308 3.05 13.46 -15.57
C ARG A 308 2.18 14.73 -15.40
N HIS A 309 1.52 15.18 -16.48
CA HIS A 309 0.65 16.37 -16.46
C HIS A 309 -0.81 16.05 -16.14
N LYS A 310 -1.18 14.77 -16.12
CA LYS A 310 -2.55 14.30 -15.86
C LYS A 310 -2.73 13.77 -14.44
N TYR A 311 -1.64 13.51 -13.71
CA TYR A 311 -1.71 13.01 -12.34
C TYR A 311 -2.04 14.14 -11.37
N VAL A 312 -3.00 13.89 -10.49
CA VAL A 312 -3.26 14.73 -9.31
C VAL A 312 -2.13 14.49 -8.32
N GLN A 313 -1.48 15.57 -7.89
CA GLN A 313 -0.35 15.53 -6.95
C GLN A 313 -0.71 16.29 -5.69
N TYR A 314 -0.67 15.61 -4.55
CA TYR A 314 -0.78 16.25 -3.24
C TYR A 314 0.61 16.62 -2.71
N PRO A 315 0.74 17.76 -2.02
CA PRO A 315 2.01 18.14 -1.41
C PRO A 315 2.44 17.10 -0.36
N PRO A 316 3.76 16.85 -0.18
CA PRO A 316 4.26 15.94 0.84
C PRO A 316 3.79 16.36 2.22
N ARG A 317 2.98 15.51 2.87
CA ARG A 317 2.56 15.65 4.27
C ARG A 317 3.42 14.69 5.07
N GLY A 318 4.06 15.17 6.14
CA GLY A 318 5.06 14.42 6.90
C GLY A 318 4.74 12.94 7.12
N SER A 319 5.77 12.09 7.23
CA SER A 319 5.55 10.64 7.24
C SER A 319 4.76 10.17 8.47
N ILE A 320 3.59 9.57 8.20
CA ILE A 320 2.72 8.94 9.19
C ILE A 320 3.46 7.84 9.97
N HIS A 321 4.41 7.14 9.34
CA HIS A 321 5.22 6.12 10.00
C HIS A 321 6.10 6.70 11.10
N ILE A 322 6.67 7.89 10.87
CA ILE A 322 7.51 8.58 11.86
C ILE A 322 6.63 9.08 13.01
N GLU A 323 5.46 9.62 12.70
CA GLU A 323 4.48 10.05 13.71
C GLU A 323 4.00 8.87 14.57
N ALA A 324 3.65 7.75 13.95
CA ALA A 324 3.29 6.52 14.64
C ALA A 324 4.42 6.01 15.55
N PHE A 325 5.67 6.04 15.08
CA PHE A 325 6.81 5.66 15.91
C PHE A 325 6.98 6.59 17.11
N ARG A 326 6.82 7.91 16.94
CA ARG A 326 6.87 8.89 18.04
C ARG A 326 5.75 8.66 19.06
N VAL A 327 4.52 8.39 18.60
CA VAL A 327 3.38 8.08 19.47
C VAL A 327 3.64 6.80 20.27
N ILE A 328 4.05 5.71 19.61
CA ILE A 328 4.39 4.43 20.29
C ILE A 328 5.50 4.65 21.32
N ARG A 329 6.58 5.33 20.93
CA ARG A 329 7.68 5.64 21.85
C ARG A 329 7.18 6.40 23.08
N ARG A 330 6.23 7.33 22.92
CA ARG A 330 5.66 8.10 24.03
C ARG A 330 4.70 7.29 24.90
N VAL A 331 3.85 6.45 24.31
CA VAL A 331 2.96 5.52 25.03
C VAL A 331 3.75 4.54 25.89
N TYR A 332 4.85 3.99 25.36
CA TYR A 332 5.65 2.97 26.05
C TYR A 332 6.80 3.56 26.90
N LYS A 333 7.02 4.87 26.87
CA LYS A 333 7.99 5.55 27.74
C LYS A 333 7.57 5.37 29.21
N GLY A 334 8.40 4.68 30.00
CA GLY A 334 8.15 4.41 31.42
C GLY A 334 7.20 3.23 31.71
N VAL A 335 6.77 2.47 30.68
CA VAL A 335 6.02 1.22 30.86
C VAL A 335 6.96 0.06 31.23
N TRP A 336 8.19 0.11 30.73
CA TRP A 336 9.23 -0.88 31.02
C TRP A 336 9.76 -0.69 32.45
N SER A 337 9.53 -1.69 33.30
CA SER A 337 10.08 -1.81 34.66
C SER A 337 10.91 -3.08 34.75
N LEU A 338 11.91 -3.10 35.63
CA LEU A 338 12.73 -4.30 35.90
C LEU A 338 11.89 -5.46 36.47
N ASN A 339 10.69 -5.18 36.98
CA ASN A 339 9.76 -6.19 37.46
C ASN A 339 8.78 -6.63 36.34
N PRO A 340 8.79 -7.91 35.90
CA PRO A 340 7.94 -8.38 34.80
C PRO A 340 6.43 -8.26 35.08
N SER A 341 6.01 -8.41 36.34
CA SER A 341 4.59 -8.32 36.74
C SER A 341 4.06 -6.89 36.66
N GLU A 342 4.85 -5.91 37.09
CA GLU A 342 4.52 -4.49 36.95
C GLU A 342 4.51 -4.06 35.49
N THR A 343 5.47 -4.54 34.69
CA THR A 343 5.51 -4.27 33.26
C THR A 343 4.26 -4.82 32.58
N PHE A 344 3.82 -6.04 32.92
CA PHE A 344 2.58 -6.60 32.38
C PHE A 344 1.33 -5.82 32.80
N ARG A 345 1.27 -5.37 34.07
CA ARG A 345 0.17 -4.53 34.58
C ARG A 345 0.12 -3.17 33.86
N ARG A 346 1.26 -2.47 33.75
CA ARG A 346 1.38 -1.17 33.06
C ARG A 346 1.14 -1.30 31.55
N MET A 347 1.47 -2.45 30.96
CA MET A 347 1.23 -2.73 29.55
C MET A 347 -0.25 -3.00 29.25
N ARG A 348 -1.04 -3.47 30.22
CA ARG A 348 -2.49 -3.72 30.09
C ARG A 348 -3.35 -2.50 30.44
N ASP A 349 -2.77 -1.48 31.06
CA ASP A 349 -3.47 -0.26 31.46
C ASP A 349 -3.93 0.56 30.22
N PRO A 350 -5.23 0.87 30.07
CA PRO A 350 -5.73 1.68 28.96
C PRO A 350 -5.26 3.13 28.97
N SER A 351 -4.97 3.68 30.15
CA SER A 351 -4.58 5.09 30.37
C SER A 351 -3.23 5.48 29.75
N LYS A 352 -2.43 4.49 29.34
CA LYS A 352 -1.13 4.72 28.67
C LYS A 352 -1.26 5.50 27.36
N TRP A 353 -2.38 5.38 26.66
CA TRP A 353 -2.63 6.04 25.38
C TRP A 353 -2.89 7.54 25.54
N ASP A 354 -3.45 7.95 26.69
CA ASP A 354 -3.75 9.35 26.97
C ASP A 354 -2.47 10.19 27.13
N ARG A 355 -1.33 9.57 27.45
CA ARG A 355 -0.01 10.24 27.52
C ARG A 355 0.51 10.74 26.16
N ALA A 356 0.00 10.16 25.07
CA ALA A 356 0.37 10.53 23.72
C ALA A 356 -0.63 11.48 23.05
N ARG A 357 -1.78 11.74 23.70
CA ARG A 357 -2.77 12.73 23.26
C ARG A 357 -2.22 14.15 23.42
N PRO A 358 -2.16 14.96 22.34
CA PRO A 358 -1.87 16.39 22.43
C PRO A 358 -2.74 17.12 23.47
N GLY A 359 -4.03 16.78 23.56
CA GLY A 359 -4.96 17.43 24.50
C GLY A 359 -4.60 17.22 25.97
N HIS A 360 -4.17 16.02 26.35
CA HIS A 360 -3.70 15.74 27.72
C HIS A 360 -2.29 16.28 27.97
N ALA A 361 -1.42 16.35 26.96
CA ALA A 361 -0.09 16.96 27.08
C ALA A 361 -0.18 18.48 27.31
N ALA A 362 -1.15 19.15 26.67
CA ALA A 362 -1.44 20.56 26.89
C ALA A 362 -2.05 20.84 28.28
N GLN A 363 -2.87 19.92 28.81
CA GLN A 363 -3.45 20.05 30.16
C GLN A 363 -2.45 19.70 31.29
N ALA A 364 -1.50 18.79 31.05
CA ALA A 364 -0.47 18.43 32.02
C ALA A 364 0.61 19.50 32.18
N HIS A 365 0.82 20.34 31.16
CA HIS A 365 1.71 21.51 31.17
C HIS A 365 0.89 22.80 31.20
N GLY A 366 0.24 23.09 32.33
CA GLY A 366 -0.58 24.29 32.47
C GLY A 366 0.21 25.57 32.12
N ASN A 367 -0.32 26.37 31.19
CA ASN A 367 -0.08 27.80 30.93
C ASN A 367 1.33 28.41 31.13
N SER A 368 2.40 27.62 31.10
CA SER A 368 3.77 28.13 31.13
C SER A 368 4.46 27.79 29.82
N ASN A 369 4.63 28.82 28.98
CA ASN A 369 5.60 28.97 27.90
C ASN A 369 6.19 27.65 27.38
N VAL A 370 5.58 27.09 26.33
CA VAL A 370 6.21 26.07 25.48
C VAL A 370 7.27 26.77 24.62
N THR A 371 8.34 27.24 25.26
CA THR A 371 9.60 27.53 24.57
C THR A 371 10.28 26.19 24.31
N GLY A 372 10.10 25.64 23.11
CA GLY A 372 11.26 25.08 22.41
C GLY A 372 11.21 23.67 21.81
N GLU A 373 10.31 22.75 22.16
CA GLU A 373 10.57 21.34 21.74
C GLU A 373 9.47 20.54 21.02
N PHE A 374 8.18 20.91 21.03
CA PHE A 374 7.22 20.06 20.32
C PHE A 374 5.87 20.70 20.01
N THR A 375 5.62 21.04 18.74
CA THR A 375 4.28 21.10 18.19
C THR A 375 3.89 19.70 17.72
N PRO A 376 2.93 19.01 18.38
CA PRO A 376 2.45 17.72 17.89
C PRO A 376 1.90 17.86 16.48
N THR A 377 2.39 16.98 15.60
CA THR A 377 1.99 16.89 14.19
C THR A 377 0.73 16.03 14.00
N TRP A 378 0.33 15.30 15.05
CA TRP A 378 -0.83 14.41 15.08
C TRP A 378 -1.93 14.94 16.00
N ASP A 379 -3.16 14.47 15.79
CA ASP A 379 -4.35 14.79 16.59
C ASP A 379 -4.75 13.66 17.55
N ASP A 380 -5.76 13.89 18.38
CA ASP A 380 -6.27 12.89 19.32
C ASP A 380 -6.92 11.70 18.60
N THR A 381 -7.54 11.93 17.42
CA THR A 381 -8.14 10.89 16.58
C THR A 381 -7.09 9.88 16.12
N PHE A 382 -5.93 10.37 15.66
CA PHE A 382 -4.81 9.51 15.25
C PHE A 382 -4.34 8.58 16.38
N VAL A 383 -4.31 9.07 17.62
CA VAL A 383 -3.93 8.23 18.79
C VAL A 383 -4.96 7.12 19.04
N ASP A 384 -6.25 7.39 18.84
CA ASP A 384 -7.31 6.39 18.97
C ASP A 384 -7.27 5.35 17.84
N GLU A 385 -7.01 5.80 16.60
CA GLU A 385 -6.78 4.91 15.46
C GLU A 385 -5.57 3.99 15.67
N MET A 386 -4.47 4.53 16.21
CA MET A 386 -3.30 3.76 16.58
C MET A 386 -3.57 2.74 17.68
N ARG A 387 -4.36 3.11 18.70
CA ARG A 387 -4.79 2.17 19.74
C ARG A 387 -5.55 0.99 19.14
N ARG A 388 -6.55 1.27 18.30
CA ARG A 388 -7.33 0.23 17.59
C ARG A 388 -6.42 -0.64 16.73
N THR A 389 -5.49 -0.03 16.01
CA THR A 389 -4.51 -0.72 15.17
C THR A 389 -3.64 -1.68 16.00
N MET A 390 -3.11 -1.26 17.14
CA MET A 390 -2.31 -2.13 18.02
C MET A 390 -3.12 -3.30 18.60
N HIS A 391 -4.41 -3.09 18.89
CA HIS A 391 -5.30 -4.16 19.32
C HIS A 391 -5.56 -5.19 18.20
N ALA A 392 -5.74 -4.72 16.96
CA ALA A 392 -5.86 -5.60 15.79
C ALA A 392 -4.55 -6.37 15.53
N VAL A 393 -3.40 -5.70 15.64
CA VAL A 393 -2.06 -6.31 15.44
C VAL A 393 -1.78 -7.42 16.45
N LYS A 394 -2.31 -7.34 17.67
CA LYS A 394 -2.18 -8.40 18.68
C LYS A 394 -2.69 -9.76 18.18
N ILE A 395 -3.68 -9.79 17.29
CA ILE A 395 -4.24 -11.02 16.74
C ILE A 395 -3.20 -11.73 15.85
N PHE A 396 -2.39 -10.98 15.10
CA PHE A 396 -1.36 -11.55 14.22
C PHE A 396 -0.18 -12.17 14.97
N VAL A 397 0.03 -11.83 16.25
CA VAL A 397 1.06 -12.47 17.09
C VAL A 397 0.77 -13.95 17.34
N PHE A 398 -0.50 -14.37 17.21
CA PHE A 398 -0.92 -15.77 17.37
C PHE A 398 -1.06 -16.51 16.03
N TYR A 399 -0.74 -15.86 14.91
CA TYR A 399 -0.75 -16.54 13.61
C TYR A 399 0.52 -17.38 13.49
N PRO A 400 0.43 -18.72 13.30
CA PRO A 400 1.60 -19.51 12.99
C PRO A 400 2.12 -19.09 11.60
N LEU A 401 3.35 -18.58 11.56
CA LEU A 401 4.08 -18.24 10.34
C LEU A 401 4.58 -19.49 9.62
#